data_AF-A0A520ALL0-F1
#
_entry.id   AF-A0A520ALL0-F1
#
_cell.length_a   1.000
_cell.length_b   1.000
_cell.length_c   1.000
_cell.angle_alpha   90.00
_cell.angle_beta   90.00
_cell.angle_gamma   90.00
#
_symmetry.space_group_name_H-M   'P 1'
#
loop_
_entity.id
_entity.type
_entity.pdbx_description
1 polymer ?
#
loop_
_entity_poly.entity_id
_entity_poly.type
_entity_poly.pdbx_seq_one_letter_code
_entity_poly.pdbx_strand_id
1 'polypeptide(L)' 'DDFIKKLNAKGIKFEDWAGKIGAINLRVDGVKQIYFKDPDGHWLEVNNDK' A
#
# COMPACT_ATOMS: atom_id res chain seq x y z
N ASP A 1 1.46 -1.51 -9.94
CA ASP A 1 2.05 -0.15 -10.08
C ASP A 1 1.00 0.94 -10.36
N ASP A 2 -0.01 0.73 -11.21
CA ASP A 2 -1.05 1.74 -11.45
C ASP A 2 -1.85 2.13 -10.19
N PHE A 3 -2.04 1.20 -9.25
CA PHE A 3 -2.69 1.52 -7.98
C PHE A 3 -1.89 2.51 -7.13
N ILE A 4 -0.58 2.29 -6.97
CA ILE A 4 0.34 3.20 -6.27
C ILE A 4 0.34 4.58 -6.93
N LYS A 5 0.36 4.63 -8.27
CA LYS A 5 0.27 5.90 -9.02
C LYS A 5 -1.03 6.65 -8.70
N LYS A 6 -2.17 5.95 -8.60
CA LYS A 6 -3.45 6.55 -8.21
C LYS A 6 -3.43 7.08 -6.78
N LEU A 7 -2.83 6.34 -5.84
CA LEU A 7 -2.67 6.79 -4.46
C LEU A 7 -1.82 8.08 -4.40
N ASN A 8 -0.68 8.08 -5.08
CA ASN A 8 0.21 9.25 -5.16
C ASN A 8 -0.49 10.45 -5.81
N ALA A 9 -1.23 10.25 -6.91
CA ALA A 9 -1.99 11.31 -7.57
C ALA A 9 -3.10 11.90 -6.68
N LYS A 10 -3.64 11.10 -5.76
CA LYS A 10 -4.62 11.54 -4.76
C LYS A 10 -3.98 12.06 -3.46
N GLY A 11 -2.66 12.05 -3.34
CA GLY A 11 -1.95 12.43 -2.11
C GLY A 11 -2.17 11.47 -0.94
N ILE A 12 -2.63 10.24 -1.21
CA ILE A 12 -2.86 9.22 -0.19
C ILE A 12 -1.52 8.56 0.14
N LYS A 13 -1.08 8.71 1.38
CA LYS A 13 0.12 8.04 1.88
C LYS A 13 -0.18 6.57 2.12
N PHE A 14 0.76 5.72 1.72
CA PHE A 14 0.79 4.30 2.04
C PHE A 14 2.13 3.95 2.67
N GLU A 15 2.22 2.79 3.31
CA GLU A 15 3.42 2.28 3.96
C GLU A 15 3.57 0.78 3.76
N ASP A 16 4.78 0.27 4.01
CA ASP A 16 5.03 -1.16 4.12
C ASP A 16 4.65 -1.70 5.50
N TRP A 17 4.76 -3.01 5.70
CA TRP A 17 4.53 -3.67 6.98
C TRP A 17 5.36 -3.09 8.14
N ALA A 18 6.53 -2.52 7.86
CA ALA A 18 7.40 -1.92 8.87
C ALA A 18 7.05 -0.46 9.19
N GLY A 19 6.00 0.10 8.56
CA GLY A 19 5.58 1.49 8.73
C GLY A 19 6.41 2.50 7.92
N LYS A 20 7.19 2.03 6.94
CA LYS A 20 7.97 2.92 6.08
C LYS A 20 7.07 3.52 5.00
N ILE A 21 6.78 4.82 5.15
CA ILE A 21 5.96 5.58 4.21
C ILE A 21 6.57 5.52 2.79
N GLY A 22 5.73 5.20 1.81
CA GLY A 22 6.08 5.08 0.39
C GLY A 22 6.82 3.79 0.03
N ALA A 23 7.07 2.90 0.98
CA ALA A 23 7.66 1.59 0.72
C ALA A 23 6.60 0.54 0.39
N ILE A 24 7.00 -0.46 -0.38
CA ILE A 24 6.20 -1.62 -0.74
C ILE A 24 6.83 -2.83 -0.05
N ASN A 25 6.02 -3.60 0.67
CA ASN A 25 6.48 -4.87 1.20
C ASN A 25 6.44 -5.93 0.08
N LEU A 26 7.57 -6.55 -0.23
CA LEU A 26 7.63 -7.67 -1.16
C LEU A 26 7.66 -8.98 -0.36
N ARG A 27 6.58 -9.74 -0.45
CA ARG A 27 6.43 -11.03 0.21
C ARG A 27 7.22 -12.12 -0.52
N VAL A 28 7.46 -13.22 0.19
CA VAL A 28 8.23 -14.39 -0.31
C VAL A 28 7.55 -15.10 -1.51
N ASP A 29 6.24 -14.93 -1.66
CA ASP A 29 5.43 -15.43 -2.77
C ASP A 29 5.44 -14.49 -4.00
N GLY A 30 6.13 -13.35 -3.93
CA GLY A 30 6.21 -12.36 -5.00
C GLY A 30 5.10 -11.30 -4.96
N VAL A 31 4.20 -11.36 -3.98
CA VAL A 31 3.14 -10.36 -3.80
C VAL A 31 3.71 -9.06 -3.22
N LYS A 32 3.43 -7.95 -3.88
CA LYS A 32 3.59 -6.58 -3.39
C LYS A 32 2.40 -6.22 -2.51
N GLN A 33 2.70 -5.89 -1.27
CA GLN A 33 1.75 -5.53 -0.24
C GLN A 33 2.01 -4.09 0.24
N ILE A 34 0.93 -3.34 0.44
CA ILE A 34 0.96 -2.00 1.04
C ILE A 34 -0.18 -1.82 2.03
N TYR A 35 -0.02 -0.85 2.91
CA TYR A 35 -0.99 -0.46 3.93
C TYR A 35 -1.30 1.03 3.81
N PHE A 36 -2.55 1.42 3.96
CA PHE A 36 -2.95 2.81 4.09
C PHE A 36 -4.25 2.93 4.86
N LYS A 37 -4.61 4.15 5.27
CA LYS A 37 -5.85 4.41 5.99
C LYS A 37 -6.93 4.95 5.06
N ASP A 38 -8.16 4.50 5.27
CA ASP A 38 -9.34 5.13 4.68
C ASP A 38 -9.68 6.46 5.42
N PRO A 39 -10.64 7.25 4.91
CA PRO A 39 -11.06 8.49 5.57
C PRO A 39 -11.60 8.31 6.99
N ASP A 40 -12.13 7.13 7.30
CA ASP A 40 -12.67 6.78 8.62
C ASP A 40 -11.57 6.31 9.59
N GLY A 41 -10.33 6.16 9.11
CA GLY A 41 -9.15 5.79 9.89
C GLY A 41 -8.88 4.30 9.98
N HIS A 42 -9.64 3.45 9.27
CA HIS A 42 -9.41 2.02 9.19
C HIS A 42 -8.19 1.69 8.34
N TRP A 43 -7.44 0.68 8.76
CA TRP A 43 -6.34 0.14 7.98
C TRP A 43 -6.85 -0.74 6.84
N LEU A 44 -6.41 -0.42 5.64
CA LEU A 44 -6.61 -1.21 4.44
C LEU A 44 -5.28 -1.83 4.02
N GLU A 45 -5.29 -3.15 3.89
CA GLU A 45 -4.21 -3.91 3.28
C GLU A 45 -4.52 -4.14 1.80
N VAL A 46 -3.57 -3.86 0.92
CA VAL A 46 -3.69 -4.14 -0.52
C VAL A 46 -2.54 -5.00 -0.98
N ASN A 47 -2.90 -6.14 -1.56
CA ASN A 47 -1.99 -7.11 -2.17
C ASN A 47 -2.20 -7.11 -3.68
N ASN A 48 -1.13 -7.11 -4.48
CA ASN A 48 -1.22 -7.24 -5.94
C ASN A 48 -1.35 -8.69 -6.43
N ASP A 49 -2.05 -9.52 -5.67
CA ASP A 49 -2.29 -10.93 -6.00
C ASP A 49 -3.41 -11.09 -7.04
N LYS A 50 -3.55 -12.30 -7.61
CA LYS A 50 -4.42 -12.58 -8.76
C LYS A 50 -5.88 -12.86 -8.40
#